data_AF-A0A6J0TMN9-F1
#
_entry.id   AF-A0A6J0TMN9-F1
#
_cell.length_a   1.000
_cell.length_b   1.000
_cell.length_c   1.000
_cell.angle_alpha   90.00
_cell.angle_beta   90.00
_cell.angle_gamma   90.00
#
_symmetry.space_group_name_H-M   'P 1'
#
loop_
_entity.id
_entity.type
_entity.pdbx_description
1 polymer ?
#
loop_
_entity_poly.entity_id
_entity_poly.type
_entity_poly.pdbx_seq_one_letter_code
_entity_poly.pdbx_strand_id
1 'polypeptide(L)'
;MAAAKVVVVGSCMTDLVSLTKRLPKAGETVHGHKFFTGFGGKGANQCIQAARLGAKTFMICKVGKDSFGNDYLENFKKNKIPTEFVGQVDAAATGAASIVVDNAGQNFIVIVAGANLLLNFDDLKRAAHVISKANVVVCQLEITPAVSLEALKMAHASGVKTLFNPAPALADLDPLFYTHSDIICCNETEAEILTGISVGNNEDAGRVGLVLLERGCKAAIVTLGPEGCVMVSAKEPTPKHIPVEKITAVDTTVIVLWEHWLSIWLPTPICR
;
A
#
# COMPACT_ATOMS: atom_id res chain seq x y z
N MET A 1 -16.39 -8.81 20.42
CA MET A 1 -14.97 -8.42 20.58
C MET A 1 -14.81 -6.98 20.11
N ALA A 2 -13.91 -6.20 20.70
CA ALA A 2 -13.62 -4.85 20.18
C ALA A 2 -12.98 -4.95 18.79
N ALA A 3 -13.40 -4.10 17.85
CA ALA A 3 -12.83 -4.08 16.50
C ALA A 3 -11.32 -3.79 16.55
N ALA A 4 -10.54 -4.50 15.73
CA ALA A 4 -9.10 -4.25 15.60
C ALA A 4 -8.86 -2.80 15.15
N LYS A 5 -7.89 -2.13 15.78
CA LYS A 5 -7.50 -0.76 15.44
C LYS A 5 -6.32 -0.78 14.47
N VAL A 6 -6.52 -0.27 13.26
CA VAL A 6 -5.49 -0.19 12.23
C VAL A 6 -5.19 1.27 11.94
N VAL A 7 -3.93 1.65 12.07
CA VAL A 7 -3.47 2.99 11.70
C VAL A 7 -2.67 2.84 10.40
N VAL A 8 -3.00 3.63 9.39
CA VAL A 8 -2.25 3.67 8.13
C VAL A 8 -1.59 5.03 7.99
N VAL A 9 -0.28 5.04 7.81
CA VAL A 9 0.51 6.24 7.50
C VAL A 9 0.97 6.10 6.06
N GLY A 10 0.44 6.94 5.17
CA GLY A 10 0.69 6.76 3.75
C GLY A 10 -0.01 7.75 2.84
N SER A 11 -0.12 7.34 1.58
CA SER A 11 -0.50 8.19 0.46
C SER A 11 -2.00 8.23 0.18
N CYS A 12 -2.41 9.30 -0.50
CA CYS A 12 -3.69 9.44 -1.20
C CYS A 12 -3.39 9.95 -2.62
N MET A 13 -3.93 9.30 -3.64
CA MET A 13 -3.69 9.63 -5.04
C MET A 13 -5.00 9.66 -5.81
N THR A 14 -5.32 10.76 -6.47
CA THR A 14 -6.42 10.78 -7.43
C THR A 14 -5.98 10.10 -8.71
N ASP A 15 -6.66 9.02 -9.07
CA ASP A 15 -6.39 8.29 -10.31
C ASP A 15 -7.16 8.98 -11.44
N LEU A 16 -6.45 9.42 -12.48
CA LEU A 16 -6.98 10.07 -13.67
C LEU A 16 -6.83 9.10 -14.85
N VAL A 17 -7.88 8.34 -15.14
CA VAL A 17 -7.80 7.19 -16.05
C VAL A 17 -8.39 7.52 -17.42
N SER A 18 -7.56 7.40 -18.46
CA SER A 18 -7.95 7.51 -19.87
C SER A 18 -7.85 6.14 -20.55
N LEU A 19 -8.98 5.63 -21.06
CA LEU A 19 -9.00 4.39 -21.83
C LEU A 19 -8.83 4.69 -23.33
N THR A 20 -7.94 3.96 -23.98
CA THR A 20 -7.52 4.16 -25.38
C THR A 20 -7.52 2.85 -26.14
N LYS A 21 -7.54 2.90 -27.49
CA LYS A 21 -7.43 1.66 -28.30
C LYS A 21 -6.01 1.07 -28.24
N ARG A 22 -5.00 1.94 -28.19
CA ARG A 22 -3.58 1.64 -28.10
C ARG A 22 -2.91 2.73 -27.29
N LEU A 23 -1.79 2.40 -26.65
CA LEU A 23 -0.95 3.42 -26.01
C LEU A 23 -0.37 4.40 -27.06
N PRO A 24 -0.25 5.69 -26.71
CA PRO A 24 0.45 6.68 -27.52
C PRO A 24 1.97 6.41 -27.54
N LYS A 25 2.62 6.73 -28.65
CA LYS A 25 4.08 6.82 -28.74
C LYS A 25 4.54 8.25 -28.44
N ALA A 26 5.84 8.43 -28.23
CA ALA A 26 6.43 9.75 -28.03
C ALA A 26 6.06 10.71 -29.17
N GLY A 27 5.50 11.87 -28.82
CA GLY A 27 5.06 12.91 -29.77
C GLY A 27 3.67 12.68 -30.39
N GLU A 28 2.99 11.57 -30.10
CA GLU A 28 1.64 11.33 -30.64
C GLU A 28 0.54 11.94 -29.76
N THR A 29 -0.56 12.32 -30.41
CA THR A 29 -1.85 12.60 -29.77
C THR A 29 -2.85 11.53 -30.19
N VAL A 30 -3.53 10.92 -29.22
CA VAL A 30 -4.54 9.87 -29.46
C VAL A 30 -5.87 10.25 -28.82
N HIS A 31 -6.97 9.90 -29.46
CA HIS A 31 -8.30 10.05 -28.87
C HIS A 31 -8.61 8.83 -27.99
N GLY A 32 -8.91 9.08 -26.72
CA GLY A 32 -9.48 8.07 -25.82
C GLY A 32 -10.96 7.83 -26.10
N HIS A 33 -11.50 6.75 -25.55
CA HIS A 33 -12.92 6.40 -25.67
C HIS A 33 -13.67 6.45 -24.33
N LYS A 34 -12.97 6.58 -23.21
CA LYS A 34 -13.55 6.80 -21.88
C LYS A 34 -12.56 7.50 -20.96
N PHE A 35 -13.07 8.38 -20.11
CA PHE A 35 -12.32 8.98 -19.01
C PHE A 35 -13.09 8.81 -17.71
N PHE A 36 -12.39 8.52 -16.63
CA PHE A 36 -12.97 8.51 -15.28
C PHE A 36 -11.91 8.80 -14.24
N THR A 37 -12.38 9.27 -13.08
CA THR A 37 -11.54 9.52 -11.91
C THR A 37 -11.77 8.45 -10.85
N GLY A 38 -10.71 8.02 -10.18
CA GLY A 38 -10.73 7.07 -9.08
C GLY A 38 -10.01 7.59 -7.84
N PHE A 39 -10.18 6.86 -6.73
CA PHE A 39 -9.40 7.08 -5.51
C PHE A 39 -8.39 5.94 -5.39
N GLY A 40 -7.11 6.28 -5.51
CA GLY A 40 -5.98 5.37 -5.42
C GLY A 40 -5.08 5.64 -4.22
N GLY A 41 -3.77 5.48 -4.41
CA GLY A 41 -2.77 5.64 -3.35
C GLY A 41 -2.73 4.44 -2.41
N LYS A 42 -1.59 3.76 -2.34
CA LYS A 42 -1.44 2.50 -1.59
C LYS A 42 -1.91 2.64 -0.15
N GLY A 43 -1.59 3.76 0.51
CA GLY A 43 -2.04 4.01 1.88
C GLY A 43 -3.57 4.03 2.00
N ALA A 44 -4.24 4.86 1.22
CA ALA A 44 -5.70 4.96 1.24
C ALA A 44 -6.38 3.64 0.86
N ASN A 45 -5.88 2.92 -0.15
CA ASN A 45 -6.43 1.62 -0.58
C ASN A 45 -6.38 0.59 0.55
N GLN A 46 -5.23 0.48 1.22
CA GLN A 46 -5.04 -0.44 2.35
C GLN A 46 -5.92 -0.07 3.54
N CYS A 47 -6.05 1.23 3.83
CA CYS A 47 -6.89 1.74 4.91
C CYS A 47 -8.38 1.47 4.65
N ILE A 48 -8.84 1.69 3.41
CA ILE A 48 -10.22 1.45 3.00
C ILE A 48 -10.56 -0.04 3.03
N GLN A 49 -9.67 -0.90 2.54
CA GLN A 49 -9.90 -2.35 2.59
C GLN A 49 -10.02 -2.85 4.04
N ALA A 50 -9.14 -2.39 4.94
CA ALA A 50 -9.23 -2.73 6.36
C ALA A 50 -10.56 -2.25 6.98
N ALA A 51 -11.01 -1.04 6.65
CA ALA A 51 -12.28 -0.51 7.13
C ALA A 51 -13.49 -1.32 6.63
N ARG A 52 -13.49 -1.70 5.35
CA ARG A 52 -14.56 -2.53 4.74
C ARG A 52 -14.69 -3.90 5.38
N LEU A 53 -13.59 -4.46 5.87
CA LEU A 53 -13.57 -5.72 6.62
C LEU A 53 -13.87 -5.55 8.11
N GLY A 54 -14.26 -4.34 8.54
CA GLY A 54 -14.77 -4.06 9.89
C GLY A 54 -13.71 -3.59 10.89
N ALA A 55 -12.47 -3.33 10.47
CA ALA A 55 -11.48 -2.72 11.35
C ALA A 55 -11.85 -1.26 11.66
N LYS A 56 -11.52 -0.80 12.87
CA LYS A 56 -11.55 0.63 13.20
C LYS A 56 -10.26 1.26 12.67
N THR A 57 -10.35 1.98 11.56
CA THR A 57 -9.17 2.53 10.88
C THR A 57 -8.96 4.01 11.15
N PHE A 58 -7.70 4.44 11.09
CA PHE A 58 -7.31 5.85 11.07
C PHE A 58 -6.32 6.05 9.93
N MET A 59 -6.55 7.06 9.09
CA MET A 59 -5.64 7.44 8.02
C MET A 59 -4.84 8.68 8.45
N ILE A 60 -3.52 8.57 8.41
CA ILE A 60 -2.58 9.67 8.61
C ILE A 60 -1.96 9.96 7.25
N CYS A 61 -2.40 11.05 6.62
CA CYS A 61 -1.97 11.43 5.28
C CYS A 61 -2.12 12.94 5.08
N LYS A 62 -1.71 13.41 3.89
CA LYS A 62 -1.85 14.81 3.51
C LYS A 62 -2.28 14.93 2.05
N VAL A 63 -3.30 15.73 1.82
CA VAL A 63 -3.84 16.05 0.50
C VAL A 63 -3.75 17.55 0.25
N GLY A 64 -3.96 17.98 -0.99
CA GLY A 64 -4.02 19.39 -1.33
C GLY A 64 -5.30 20.02 -0.79
N LYS A 65 -5.27 21.33 -0.57
CA LYS A 65 -6.48 22.12 -0.34
C LYS A 65 -7.12 22.51 -1.67
N ASP A 66 -7.54 21.47 -2.39
CA ASP A 66 -8.13 21.52 -3.72
C ASP A 66 -9.38 20.61 -3.80
N SER A 67 -10.02 20.56 -4.97
CA SER A 67 -11.22 19.73 -5.17
C SER A 67 -10.95 18.25 -4.94
N PHE A 68 -9.80 17.73 -5.41
CA PHE A 68 -9.42 16.34 -5.22
C PHE A 68 -9.20 15.97 -3.75
N GLY A 69 -8.61 16.89 -2.97
CA GLY A 69 -8.45 16.71 -1.54
C GLY A 69 -9.80 16.64 -0.85
N ASN A 70 -10.71 17.56 -1.17
CA ASN A 70 -12.07 17.56 -0.61
C ASN A 70 -12.83 16.27 -0.96
N ASP A 71 -12.73 15.81 -2.20
CA ASP A 71 -13.33 14.54 -2.64
C ASP A 71 -12.75 13.34 -1.88
N TYR A 72 -11.45 13.37 -1.55
CA TYR A 72 -10.82 12.35 -0.72
C TYR A 72 -11.36 12.31 0.71
N LEU A 73 -11.54 13.48 1.33
CA LEU A 73 -12.15 13.56 2.66
C LEU A 73 -13.57 12.97 2.64
N GLU A 74 -14.36 13.26 1.62
CA GLU A 74 -15.70 12.66 1.45
C GLU A 74 -15.64 11.15 1.18
N ASN A 75 -14.67 10.68 0.41
CA ASN A 75 -14.44 9.24 0.22
C ASN A 75 -14.13 8.52 1.54
N PHE A 76 -13.30 9.10 2.40
CA PHE A 76 -13.02 8.54 3.73
C PHE A 76 -14.27 8.49 4.60
N LYS A 77 -15.09 9.56 4.62
CA LYS A 77 -16.37 9.57 5.34
C LYS A 77 -17.31 8.46 4.85
N LYS A 78 -17.43 8.27 3.53
CA LYS A 78 -18.23 7.18 2.94
C LYS A 78 -17.76 5.79 3.36
N ASN A 79 -16.45 5.61 3.53
CA ASN A 79 -15.85 4.36 4.02
C ASN A 79 -15.74 4.30 5.57
N LYS A 80 -16.39 5.23 6.30
CA LYS A 80 -16.42 5.30 7.77
C LYS A 80 -15.04 5.48 8.43
N ILE A 81 -14.13 6.15 7.73
CA ILE A 81 -12.77 6.44 8.20
C ILE A 81 -12.74 7.88 8.73
N PRO A 82 -12.39 8.11 10.03
CA PRO A 82 -12.22 9.46 10.56
C PRO A 82 -11.11 10.21 9.85
N THR A 83 -11.34 11.50 9.56
CA THR A 83 -10.40 12.35 8.81
C THR A 83 -9.59 13.29 9.72
N GLU A 84 -9.54 13.03 11.03
CA GLU A 84 -8.88 13.91 12.00
C GLU A 84 -7.36 14.07 11.80
N PHE A 85 -6.71 13.07 11.17
CA PHE A 85 -5.29 13.09 10.82
C PHE A 85 -5.05 13.20 9.30
N VAL A 86 -6.07 13.59 8.54
CA VAL A 86 -5.95 13.90 7.11
C VAL A 86 -5.69 15.41 6.99
N GLY A 87 -4.43 15.77 6.76
CA GLY A 87 -4.05 17.18 6.58
C GLY A 87 -4.40 17.69 5.19
N GLN A 88 -4.79 18.97 5.09
CA GLN A 88 -4.88 19.69 3.81
C GLN A 88 -3.83 20.80 3.76
N VAL A 89 -3.20 21.02 2.61
CA VAL A 89 -2.18 22.07 2.43
C VAL A 89 -2.40 22.86 1.15
N ASP A 90 -2.16 24.17 1.22
CA ASP A 90 -2.20 25.07 0.05
C ASP A 90 -0.90 25.00 -0.79
N ALA A 91 0.20 24.50 -0.22
CA ALA A 91 1.54 24.52 -0.85
C ALA A 91 1.76 23.48 -1.96
N ALA A 92 0.86 22.49 -2.11
CA ALA A 92 0.91 21.49 -3.16
C ALA A 92 -0.49 20.95 -3.47
N ALA A 93 -0.70 20.51 -4.71
CA ALA A 93 -1.90 19.79 -5.09
C ALA A 93 -1.98 18.40 -4.43
N THR A 94 -3.18 17.84 -4.34
CA THR A 94 -3.40 16.43 -4.01
C THR A 94 -2.62 15.55 -4.98
N GLY A 95 -2.02 14.47 -4.48
CA GLY A 95 -1.28 13.54 -5.33
C GLY A 95 -2.17 12.98 -6.43
N ALA A 96 -1.61 12.76 -7.62
CA ALA A 96 -2.36 12.28 -8.79
C ALA A 96 -1.57 11.25 -9.59
N ALA A 97 -2.27 10.20 -10.04
CA ALA A 97 -1.73 9.21 -10.97
C ALA A 97 -2.46 9.39 -12.32
N SER A 98 -1.74 9.88 -13.32
CA SER A 98 -2.26 9.96 -14.69
C SER A 98 -2.05 8.62 -15.37
N ILE A 99 -3.13 7.89 -15.62
CA ILE A 99 -3.12 6.51 -16.08
C ILE A 99 -3.71 6.46 -17.48
N VAL A 100 -2.99 5.88 -18.43
CA VAL A 100 -3.53 5.54 -19.75
C VAL A 100 -3.50 4.03 -19.90
N VAL A 101 -4.65 3.45 -20.22
CA VAL A 101 -4.80 2.00 -20.41
C VAL A 101 -5.27 1.74 -21.83
N ASP A 102 -4.72 0.71 -22.48
CA ASP A 102 -5.21 0.25 -23.78
C ASP A 102 -6.14 -0.96 -23.68
N ASN A 103 -6.69 -1.41 -24.82
CA ASN A 103 -7.61 -2.54 -24.86
C ASN A 103 -6.97 -3.89 -24.50
N ALA A 104 -5.65 -3.99 -24.52
CA ALA A 104 -4.92 -5.18 -24.09
C ALA A 104 -4.61 -5.15 -22.58
N GLY A 105 -5.01 -4.09 -21.88
CA GLY A 105 -4.72 -3.89 -20.45
C GLY A 105 -3.30 -3.38 -20.20
N GLN A 106 -2.54 -3.05 -21.23
CA GLN A 106 -1.23 -2.40 -21.07
C GLN A 106 -1.45 -0.96 -20.60
N ASN A 107 -0.55 -0.45 -19.76
CA ASN A 107 -0.66 0.90 -19.25
C ASN A 107 0.69 1.62 -19.16
N PHE A 108 0.62 2.94 -19.07
CA PHE A 108 1.68 3.74 -18.47
C PHE A 108 1.06 4.67 -17.43
N ILE A 109 1.81 4.91 -16.35
CA ILE A 109 1.35 5.69 -15.20
C ILE A 109 2.37 6.77 -14.92
N VAL A 110 1.92 8.02 -14.86
CA VAL A 110 2.72 9.15 -14.39
C VAL A 110 2.19 9.58 -13.02
N ILE A 111 3.02 9.42 -12.01
CA ILE A 111 2.69 9.79 -10.62
C ILE A 111 3.28 11.17 -10.31
N VAL A 112 2.44 12.05 -9.78
CA VAL A 112 2.85 13.27 -9.09
C VAL A 112 2.43 13.14 -7.64
N ALA A 113 3.39 12.91 -6.74
CA ALA A 113 3.09 12.64 -5.34
C ALA A 113 2.44 13.83 -4.61
N GLY A 114 2.77 15.07 -5.00
CA GLY A 114 2.13 16.28 -4.49
C GLY A 114 2.18 16.39 -2.96
N ALA A 115 1.04 16.70 -2.36
CA ALA A 115 0.87 16.87 -0.91
C ALA A 115 1.32 15.66 -0.07
N ASN A 116 1.39 14.46 -0.64
CA ASN A 116 1.88 13.26 0.07
C ASN A 116 3.32 13.46 0.59
N LEU A 117 4.18 14.16 -0.16
CA LEU A 117 5.56 14.44 0.25
C LEU A 117 5.67 15.52 1.32
N LEU A 118 4.59 16.26 1.58
CA LEU A 118 4.53 17.29 2.63
C LEU A 118 4.06 16.72 3.97
N LEU A 119 3.66 15.44 4.05
CA LEU A 119 3.45 14.76 5.33
C LEU A 119 4.78 14.74 6.09
N ASN A 120 4.76 15.07 7.38
CA ASN A 120 5.97 15.31 8.16
C ASN A 120 5.88 14.78 9.60
N PHE A 121 6.97 14.93 10.36
CA PHE A 121 7.06 14.44 11.73
C PHE A 121 6.07 15.09 12.70
N ASP A 122 5.70 16.36 12.51
CA ASP A 122 4.72 17.01 13.38
C ASP A 122 3.31 16.46 13.14
N ASP A 123 3.00 16.02 11.92
CA ASP A 123 1.76 15.28 11.64
C ASP A 123 1.73 13.95 12.38
N LEU A 124 2.85 13.21 12.42
CA LEU A 124 2.97 11.97 13.19
C LEU A 124 2.84 12.21 14.69
N LYS A 125 3.49 13.26 15.23
CA LYS A 125 3.40 13.61 16.65
C LYS A 125 1.96 13.88 17.08
N ARG A 126 1.16 14.58 16.25
CA ARG A 126 -0.28 14.80 16.53
C ARG A 126 -1.05 13.48 16.62
N ALA A 127 -0.65 12.49 15.82
CA ALA A 127 -1.24 11.16 15.80
C ALA A 127 -0.59 10.14 16.76
N ALA A 128 0.40 10.53 17.58
CA ALA A 128 1.16 9.61 18.43
C ALA A 128 0.27 8.78 19.37
N HIS A 129 -0.82 9.38 19.88
CA HIS A 129 -1.75 8.71 20.78
C HIS A 129 -2.61 7.63 20.11
N VAL A 130 -2.90 7.73 18.80
CA VAL A 130 -3.57 6.66 18.05
C VAL A 130 -2.59 5.60 17.59
N ILE A 131 -1.38 6.00 17.19
CA ILE A 131 -0.29 5.09 16.81
C ILE A 131 0.01 4.14 17.97
N SER A 132 0.26 4.67 19.17
CA SER A 132 0.63 3.88 20.36
C SER A 132 -0.48 2.96 20.89
N LYS A 133 -1.73 3.18 20.50
CA LYS A 133 -2.90 2.38 20.93
C LYS A 133 -3.47 1.49 19.82
N ALA A 134 -2.82 1.45 18.67
CA ALA A 134 -3.23 0.61 17.54
C ALA A 134 -2.87 -0.86 17.78
N ASN A 135 -3.53 -1.75 17.04
CA ASN A 135 -3.10 -3.14 16.96
C ASN A 135 -2.04 -3.32 15.87
N VAL A 136 -2.17 -2.57 14.77
CA VAL A 136 -1.25 -2.59 13.62
C VAL A 136 -1.05 -1.18 13.08
N VAL A 137 0.19 -0.84 12.74
CA VAL A 137 0.54 0.33 11.91
C VAL A 137 1.01 -0.16 10.54
N VAL A 138 0.45 0.42 9.49
CA VAL A 138 0.76 0.08 8.09
C VAL A 138 1.44 1.27 7.41
N CYS A 139 2.56 1.02 6.74
CA CYS A 139 3.30 2.04 5.98
C CYS A 139 3.71 1.53 4.59
N GLN A 140 3.89 2.46 3.65
CA GLN A 140 4.40 2.21 2.30
C GLN A 140 5.48 3.23 1.91
N LEU A 141 5.89 3.28 0.64
CA LEU A 141 6.93 4.19 0.12
C LEU A 141 6.39 5.24 -0.88
N GLU A 142 5.13 5.66 -0.73
CA GLU A 142 4.52 6.74 -1.54
C GLU A 142 4.48 8.10 -0.82
N ILE A 143 5.13 8.19 0.35
CA ILE A 143 5.40 9.43 1.09
C ILE A 143 6.93 9.53 1.30
N THR A 144 7.39 10.62 1.92
CA THR A 144 8.81 10.77 2.28
C THR A 144 9.28 9.58 3.14
N PRO A 145 10.30 8.80 2.72
CA PRO A 145 10.71 7.58 3.41
C PRO A 145 11.04 7.79 4.90
N ALA A 146 11.68 8.90 5.23
CA ALA A 146 11.99 9.25 6.63
C ALA A 146 10.73 9.30 7.52
N VAL A 147 9.58 9.72 6.97
CA VAL A 147 8.30 9.80 7.69
C VAL A 147 7.69 8.42 7.87
N SER A 148 7.71 7.57 6.85
CA SER A 148 7.32 6.15 6.99
C SER A 148 8.16 5.44 8.05
N LEU A 149 9.48 5.66 8.02
CA LEU A 149 10.40 5.05 8.99
C LEU A 149 10.12 5.52 10.42
N GLU A 150 9.85 6.82 10.60
CA GLU A 150 9.50 7.36 11.92
C GLU A 150 8.18 6.78 12.45
N ALA A 151 7.17 6.61 11.60
CA ALA A 151 5.92 5.95 11.99
C ALA A 151 6.13 4.50 12.43
N LEU A 152 6.97 3.74 11.71
CA LEU A 152 7.34 2.37 12.10
C LEU A 152 8.10 2.35 13.43
N LYS A 153 9.02 3.30 13.67
CA LYS A 153 9.72 3.46 14.95
C LYS A 153 8.78 3.75 16.10
N MET A 154 7.86 4.71 15.94
CA MET A 154 6.87 5.06 16.95
C MET A 154 5.97 3.86 17.32
N ALA A 155 5.54 3.10 16.31
CA ALA A 155 4.75 1.89 16.50
C ALA A 155 5.55 0.81 17.26
N HIS A 156 6.76 0.51 16.79
CA HIS A 156 7.64 -0.49 17.40
C HIS A 156 7.97 -0.15 18.86
N ALA A 157 8.30 1.11 19.15
CA ALA A 157 8.59 1.58 20.51
C ALA A 157 7.37 1.47 21.45
N SER A 158 6.15 1.45 20.90
CA SER A 158 4.91 1.26 21.64
C SER A 158 4.46 -0.21 21.72
N GLY A 159 5.25 -1.14 21.19
CA GLY A 159 4.88 -2.56 21.10
C GLY A 159 3.74 -2.85 20.12
N VAL A 160 3.45 -1.93 19.20
CA VAL A 160 2.42 -2.06 18.18
C VAL A 160 2.99 -2.80 16.98
N LYS A 161 2.19 -3.71 16.39
CA LYS A 161 2.62 -4.51 15.26
C LYS A 161 2.86 -3.63 14.03
N THR A 162 3.99 -3.81 13.35
CA THR A 162 4.31 -3.07 12.12
C THR A 162 4.15 -3.92 10.86
N LEU A 163 3.39 -3.40 9.90
CA LEU A 163 3.28 -3.96 8.55
C LEU A 163 3.84 -2.93 7.56
N PHE A 164 4.91 -3.30 6.87
CA PHE A 164 5.53 -2.44 5.89
C PHE A 164 5.41 -3.05 4.49
N ASN A 165 4.88 -2.28 3.55
CA ASN A 165 4.85 -2.62 2.15
C ASN A 165 5.86 -1.73 1.39
N PRO A 166 7.06 -2.21 1.04
CA PRO A 166 8.11 -1.42 0.40
C PRO A 166 7.78 -1.14 -1.08
N ALA A 167 6.69 -0.40 -1.30
CA ALA A 167 6.11 -0.16 -2.61
C ALA A 167 5.87 1.34 -2.83
N PRO A 168 6.36 1.92 -3.94
CA PRO A 168 7.31 1.31 -4.88
C PRO A 168 8.67 1.01 -4.21
N ALA A 169 9.34 -0.06 -4.64
CA ALA A 169 10.60 -0.48 -4.03
C ALA A 169 11.76 0.47 -4.36
N LEU A 170 12.66 0.62 -3.39
CA LEU A 170 13.93 1.34 -3.52
C LEU A 170 15.06 0.34 -3.36
N ALA A 171 16.02 0.30 -4.30
CA ALA A 171 17.14 -0.64 -4.24
C ALA A 171 18.05 -0.36 -3.03
N ASP A 172 18.21 0.91 -2.67
CA ASP A 172 18.99 1.43 -1.55
C ASP A 172 18.11 1.75 -0.33
N LEU A 173 17.14 0.88 -0.03
CA LEU A 173 16.26 1.03 1.13
C LEU A 173 17.07 1.06 2.44
N ASP A 174 16.80 2.05 3.29
CA ASP A 174 17.42 2.16 4.62
C ASP A 174 17.19 0.86 5.43
N PRO A 175 18.26 0.20 5.91
CA PRO A 175 18.16 -1.05 6.66
C PRO A 175 17.26 -0.99 7.89
N LEU A 176 17.02 0.21 8.45
CA LEU A 176 16.12 0.40 9.57
C LEU A 176 14.67 0.03 9.22
N PHE A 177 14.25 0.06 7.96
CA PHE A 177 12.93 -0.44 7.56
C PHE A 177 12.77 -1.93 7.85
N TYR A 178 13.77 -2.75 7.58
CA TYR A 178 13.70 -4.19 7.85
C TYR A 178 13.57 -4.46 9.35
N THR A 179 14.45 -3.85 10.15
CA THR A 179 14.50 -4.06 11.61
C THR A 179 13.28 -3.53 12.36
N HIS A 180 12.57 -2.52 11.82
CA HIS A 180 11.35 -1.98 12.40
C HIS A 180 10.07 -2.57 11.80
N SER A 181 10.18 -3.61 10.95
CA SER A 181 9.05 -4.31 10.36
C SER A 181 8.85 -5.69 10.99
N ASP A 182 7.73 -5.88 11.70
CA ASP A 182 7.31 -7.21 12.10
C ASP A 182 6.93 -8.04 10.87
N ILE A 183 6.30 -7.40 9.88
CA ILE A 183 5.93 -8.01 8.62
C ILE A 183 6.35 -7.07 7.49
N ILE A 184 7.14 -7.59 6.55
CA ILE A 184 7.35 -6.95 5.25
C ILE A 184 6.55 -7.70 4.19
N CYS A 185 5.82 -6.98 3.35
CA CYS A 185 5.00 -7.56 2.28
C CYS A 185 5.26 -6.85 0.96
N CYS A 186 5.82 -7.56 -0.02
CA CYS A 186 6.16 -7.01 -1.33
C CYS A 186 5.74 -7.97 -2.45
N ASN A 187 5.59 -7.46 -3.66
CA ASN A 187 5.41 -8.32 -4.84
C ASN A 187 6.75 -8.82 -5.39
N GLU A 188 6.69 -9.63 -6.44
CA GLU A 188 7.85 -10.18 -7.16
C GLU A 188 8.85 -9.09 -7.55
N THR A 189 8.45 -8.12 -8.38
CA THR A 189 9.33 -7.05 -8.87
C THR A 189 9.93 -6.20 -7.75
N GLU A 190 9.16 -5.89 -6.71
CA GLU A 190 9.64 -5.17 -5.53
C GLU A 190 10.69 -6.00 -4.77
N ALA A 191 10.44 -7.31 -4.62
CA ALA A 191 11.36 -8.23 -3.98
C ALA A 191 12.68 -8.35 -4.77
N GLU A 192 12.61 -8.38 -6.11
CA GLU A 192 13.79 -8.35 -6.99
C GLU A 192 14.59 -7.06 -6.80
N ILE A 193 13.94 -5.90 -6.79
CA ILE A 193 14.60 -4.59 -6.58
C ILE A 193 15.31 -4.55 -5.23
N LEU A 194 14.68 -5.06 -4.17
CA LEU A 194 15.24 -5.03 -2.83
C LEU A 194 16.44 -5.98 -2.69
N THR A 195 16.40 -7.14 -3.33
CA THR A 195 17.37 -8.22 -3.08
C THR A 195 18.38 -8.47 -4.20
N GLY A 196 18.13 -7.94 -5.39
CA GLY A 196 18.89 -8.25 -6.61
C GLY A 196 18.68 -9.68 -7.13
N ILE A 197 17.66 -10.38 -6.62
CA ILE A 197 17.37 -11.78 -6.93
C ILE A 197 16.07 -11.84 -7.71
N SER A 198 16.10 -12.42 -8.91
CA SER A 198 14.88 -12.64 -9.70
C SER A 198 13.90 -13.60 -9.03
N VAL A 199 12.59 -13.32 -9.17
CA VAL A 199 11.49 -14.12 -8.62
C VAL A 199 10.61 -14.61 -9.75
N GLY A 200 10.79 -15.88 -10.16
CA GLY A 200 9.99 -16.51 -11.22
C GLY A 200 9.16 -17.71 -10.79
N ASN A 201 9.31 -18.17 -9.54
CA ASN A 201 8.61 -19.33 -8.98
C ASN A 201 8.57 -19.25 -7.43
N ASN A 202 7.92 -20.24 -6.81
CA ASN A 202 7.75 -20.33 -5.37
C ASN A 202 9.08 -20.49 -4.62
N GLU A 203 10.03 -21.25 -5.17
CA GLU A 203 11.35 -21.45 -4.57
C GLU A 203 12.16 -20.15 -4.52
N ASP A 204 12.15 -19.38 -5.61
CA ASP A 204 12.78 -18.06 -5.68
C ASP A 204 12.16 -17.08 -4.69
N ALA A 205 10.82 -17.06 -4.61
CA ALA A 205 10.10 -16.24 -3.64
C ALA A 205 10.45 -16.60 -2.19
N GLY A 206 10.61 -17.91 -1.90
CA GLY A 206 11.07 -18.39 -0.61
C GLY A 206 12.50 -17.95 -0.27
N ARG A 207 13.41 -18.03 -1.24
CA ARG A 207 14.79 -17.55 -1.10
C ARG A 207 14.87 -16.06 -0.82
N VAL A 208 14.09 -15.26 -1.55
CA VAL A 208 14.02 -13.80 -1.30
C VAL A 208 13.41 -13.51 0.07
N GLY A 209 12.36 -14.22 0.47
CA GLY A 209 11.79 -14.11 1.81
C GLY A 209 12.83 -14.36 2.92
N LEU A 210 13.68 -15.38 2.76
CA LEU A 210 14.76 -15.68 3.70
C LEU A 210 15.79 -14.54 3.78
N VAL A 211 16.20 -13.97 2.64
CA VAL A 211 17.10 -12.80 2.61
C VAL A 211 16.49 -11.60 3.33
N LEU A 212 15.18 -11.36 3.19
CA LEU A 212 14.51 -10.28 3.90
C LEU A 212 14.49 -10.51 5.42
N LEU A 213 14.32 -11.76 5.87
CA LEU A 213 14.45 -12.12 7.29
C LEU A 213 15.86 -11.89 7.81
N GLU A 214 16.89 -12.29 7.06
CA GLU A 214 18.30 -12.05 7.43
C GLU A 214 18.62 -10.56 7.57
N ARG A 215 17.93 -9.69 6.82
CA ARG A 215 18.04 -8.22 6.95
C ARG A 215 17.32 -7.65 8.17
N GLY A 216 16.50 -8.43 8.87
CA GLY A 216 16.00 -8.12 10.21
C GLY A 216 14.48 -8.02 10.36
N CYS A 217 13.67 -8.27 9.33
CA CYS A 217 12.22 -8.35 9.53
C CYS A 217 11.83 -9.66 10.23
N LYS A 218 10.70 -9.69 10.94
CA LYS A 218 10.27 -10.90 11.69
C LYS A 218 9.48 -11.89 10.81
N ALA A 219 8.83 -11.39 9.77
CA ALA A 219 8.14 -12.16 8.75
C ALA A 219 8.28 -11.44 7.39
N ALA A 220 8.40 -12.22 6.33
CA ALA A 220 8.39 -11.76 4.96
C ALA A 220 7.29 -12.47 4.18
N ILE A 221 6.57 -11.70 3.38
CA ILE A 221 5.51 -12.15 2.49
C ILE A 221 5.85 -11.65 1.09
N VAL A 222 5.98 -12.57 0.14
CA VAL A 222 6.19 -12.27 -1.27
C VAL A 222 4.92 -12.65 -2.04
N THR A 223 4.22 -11.67 -2.59
CA THR A 223 2.98 -11.89 -3.33
C THR A 223 3.27 -12.27 -4.79
N LEU A 224 2.60 -13.30 -5.31
CA LEU A 224 2.85 -13.92 -6.62
C LEU A 224 1.62 -13.78 -7.56
N GLY A 225 0.92 -12.65 -7.45
CA GLY A 225 -0.30 -12.37 -8.22
C GLY A 225 -1.33 -13.51 -8.13
N PRO A 226 -1.71 -14.13 -9.27
CA PRO A 226 -2.71 -15.20 -9.31
C PRO A 226 -2.25 -16.52 -8.67
N GLU A 227 -0.95 -16.67 -8.38
CA GLU A 227 -0.40 -17.86 -7.73
C GLU A 227 -0.42 -17.73 -6.20
N GLY A 228 -0.93 -16.63 -5.65
CA GLY A 228 -1.08 -16.43 -4.21
C GLY A 228 0.18 -15.80 -3.60
N CYS A 229 0.80 -16.45 -2.62
CA CYS A 229 2.01 -15.92 -2.00
C CYS A 229 2.91 -16.95 -1.35
N VAL A 230 4.15 -16.54 -1.09
CA VAL A 230 5.07 -17.26 -0.21
C VAL A 230 5.30 -16.46 1.06
N MET A 231 5.19 -17.12 2.20
CA MET A 231 5.44 -16.54 3.52
C MET A 231 6.57 -17.28 4.22
N VAL A 232 7.42 -16.53 4.91
CA VAL A 232 8.47 -17.07 5.79
C VAL A 232 8.55 -16.21 7.04
N SER A 233 8.88 -16.81 8.19
CA SER A 233 9.00 -16.07 9.45
C SER A 233 10.19 -16.54 10.28
N ALA A 234 10.69 -15.68 11.17
CA ALA A 234 11.76 -16.05 12.09
C ALA A 234 11.38 -17.22 13.03
N LYS A 235 10.08 -17.41 13.30
CA LYS A 235 9.57 -18.54 14.11
C LYS A 235 9.48 -19.85 13.32
N GLU A 236 9.27 -19.74 12.01
CA GLU A 236 9.15 -20.85 11.09
C GLU A 236 9.86 -20.46 9.79
N PRO A 237 11.18 -20.68 9.70
CA PRO A 237 12.00 -20.19 8.60
C PRO A 237 11.85 -21.06 7.34
N THR A 238 10.99 -22.08 7.35
CA THR A 238 10.66 -22.84 6.14
C THR A 238 9.65 -22.05 5.32
N PRO A 239 9.96 -21.67 4.06
CA PRO A 239 9.01 -20.98 3.20
C PRO A 239 7.74 -21.79 2.98
N LYS A 240 6.59 -21.13 3.07
CA LYS A 240 5.27 -21.73 2.83
C LYS A 240 4.56 -21.01 1.70
N HIS A 241 4.25 -21.75 0.65
CA HIS A 241 3.37 -21.27 -0.42
C HIS A 241 1.90 -21.40 0.02
N ILE A 242 1.16 -20.31 -0.15
CA ILE A 242 -0.28 -20.22 0.11
C ILE A 242 -0.94 -19.91 -1.25
N PRO A 243 -1.54 -20.92 -1.92
CA PRO A 243 -2.19 -20.72 -3.20
C PRO A 243 -3.52 -19.97 -3.03
N VAL A 244 -4.00 -19.37 -4.12
CA VAL A 244 -5.36 -18.82 -4.22
C VAL A 244 -6.16 -19.58 -5.28
N GLU A 245 -7.48 -19.61 -5.12
CA GLU A 245 -8.35 -20.20 -6.14
C GLU A 245 -8.32 -19.34 -7.41
N LYS A 246 -8.25 -19.99 -8.58
CA LYS A 246 -8.23 -19.29 -9.85
C LYS A 246 -9.59 -18.65 -10.11
N ILE A 247 -9.59 -17.33 -10.22
CA ILE A 247 -10.75 -16.53 -10.62
C ILE A 247 -10.50 -15.86 -11.97
N THR A 248 -11.57 -15.62 -12.74
CA THR A 248 -11.48 -14.78 -13.94
C THR A 248 -11.36 -13.32 -13.50
N ALA A 249 -10.18 -12.74 -13.63
CA ALA A 249 -9.94 -11.35 -13.28
C ALA A 249 -10.74 -10.42 -14.22
N VAL A 250 -11.49 -9.49 -13.63
CA VAL A 250 -12.18 -8.40 -14.37
C VAL A 250 -11.24 -7.19 -14.49
N ASP A 251 -10.53 -6.86 -13.42
CA ASP A 251 -9.52 -5.79 -13.36
C ASP A 251 -8.55 -6.10 -12.20
N THR A 252 -7.24 -6.15 -12.43
CA THR A 252 -6.24 -6.39 -11.36
C THR A 252 -5.71 -5.10 -10.73
N THR A 253 -6.11 -3.94 -11.25
CA THR A 253 -5.65 -2.63 -10.80
C THR A 253 -6.26 -2.31 -9.44
N VAL A 254 -5.44 -2.42 -8.39
CA VAL A 254 -5.63 -1.89 -7.01
C VAL A 254 -6.82 -2.43 -6.20
N ILE A 255 -7.93 -2.84 -6.80
CA ILE A 255 -9.10 -3.37 -6.09
C ILE A 255 -8.95 -4.88 -5.84
N VAL A 256 -8.44 -5.65 -6.80
CA VAL A 256 -8.54 -7.13 -6.73
C VAL A 256 -7.36 -7.80 -6.03
N LEU A 257 -6.17 -7.19 -6.00
CA LEU A 257 -5.01 -7.79 -5.32
C LEU A 257 -5.05 -7.63 -3.79
N TRP A 258 -5.90 -6.78 -3.21
CA TRP A 258 -5.97 -6.57 -1.75
C TRP A 258 -7.20 -7.20 -1.08
N GLU A 259 -8.29 -7.43 -1.82
CA GLU A 259 -9.52 -8.06 -1.29
C GLU A 259 -9.28 -9.46 -0.71
N HIS A 260 -8.35 -10.22 -1.28
CA HIS A 260 -8.02 -11.58 -0.83
C HIS A 260 -7.09 -11.65 0.40
N TRP A 261 -6.45 -10.56 0.81
CA TRP A 261 -5.34 -10.62 1.76
C TRP A 261 -5.72 -10.37 3.21
N LEU A 262 -6.63 -9.42 3.47
CA LEU A 262 -7.08 -9.13 4.82
C LEU A 262 -8.05 -10.21 5.36
N SER A 263 -8.68 -11.01 4.49
CA SER A 263 -9.49 -12.17 4.88
C SER A 263 -8.67 -13.31 5.50
N ILE A 264 -7.36 -13.36 5.24
CA ILE A 264 -6.44 -14.36 5.83
C ILE A 264 -6.14 -14.04 7.30
N TRP A 265 -6.29 -12.79 7.74
CA TRP A 265 -5.88 -12.34 9.08
C TRP A 265 -7.02 -11.93 10.01
N LEU A 266 -8.24 -11.71 9.50
CA LEU A 266 -9.41 -11.43 10.31
C LEU A 266 -10.20 -12.74 10.53
N PRO A 267 -10.45 -13.17 11.78
CA PRO A 267 -11.15 -14.40 12.08
C PRO A 267 -12.66 -14.22 11.86
N THR A 268 -13.08 -14.05 10.61
CA THR A 268 -14.49 -14.07 10.23
C THR A 268 -14.60 -14.48 8.75
N PRO A 269 -15.36 -15.54 8.43
CA PRO A 269 -15.52 -16.02 7.07
C PRO A 269 -16.50 -15.11 6.34
N ILE A 270 -16.03 -14.31 5.38
CA ILE A 270 -16.94 -13.54 4.51
C ILE A 270 -16.38 -13.59 3.09
N CYS A 271 -16.78 -14.64 2.37
CA CYS A 271 -17.06 -14.63 0.93
C CYS A 271 -18.00 -15.81 0.63
N ARG A 272 -19.30 -15.52 0.57
CA ARG A 272 -20.21 -16.06 -0.44
C ARG A 272 -20.78 -14.88 -1.20
#